data_AF-A0AA88W3S9-F1
#
_entry.id   AF-A0AA88W3S9-F1
#
_cell.length_a   1.000
_cell.length_b   1.000
_cell.length_c   1.000
_cell.angle_alpha   90.00
_cell.angle_beta   90.00
_cell.angle_gamma   90.00
#
_symmetry.space_group_name_H-M   'P 1'
#
loop_
_entity.id
_entity.type
_entity.pdbx_description
1 polymer ?
#
loop_
_entity_poly.entity_id
_entity_poly.type
_entity_poly.pdbx_seq_one_letter_code
_entity_poly.pdbx_strand_id
1 'polypeptide(L)'
;MEYQELHYDIEPKNYIDELLECSLESTFSFVIDHPISPNTNQEETPIDVDIERLLQLETELMEFDFINPDAIMDTEMSQEIHEDVEEFSKEEGISSVKEIQDELMEDSSLADLLLTAAEAVESENWSFASTVVTRLHNLLHDRVNGDKPFNRLALFFTQGLHCKTSSSGPDLVQDSVNKHSNNTMSAFQMLQELSPYVKFAHFTANQAILEATQHDEEVHIIDFDIMEGIQWPPLMVDLAARKNASLRITAIVCDERSSGVIEQTGRRLKEFADSIDLPFVFDQMEMVKEDDFERIAVAPALIANCMIHLLHMPHKGSSQVKTFLNGISKLRPRILVLVEEELFNFSKMASMSFVDFFCEALHHYTALSDSLMSGFCGGYKLALRIIEKEFLGKRILDSVRQFPCGGKKEICGGTDTLR
;
A
#
# COMPACT_ATOMS: atom_id res chain seq x y z
N MET A 1 62.20 21.14 -0.01
CA MET A 1 61.10 21.98 0.48
C MET A 1 60.01 21.02 0.89
N GLU A 2 59.84 20.92 2.21
CA GLU A 2 59.02 19.94 2.91
C GLU A 2 57.53 20.19 2.67
N TYR A 3 56.77 19.10 2.51
CA TYR A 3 55.31 19.11 2.52
C TYR A 3 54.84 19.27 3.96
N GLN A 4 53.95 20.23 4.20
CA GLN A 4 53.32 20.46 5.49
C GLN A 4 51.86 19.98 5.39
N GLU A 5 51.55 18.83 6.00
CA GLU A 5 50.18 18.35 6.19
C GLU A 5 49.49 19.21 7.25
N LEU A 6 48.40 19.87 6.86
CA LEU A 6 47.47 20.53 7.79
C LEU A 6 46.49 19.48 8.31
N HIS A 7 46.70 19.02 9.54
CA HIS A 7 45.70 18.29 10.31
C HIS A 7 44.58 19.26 10.71
N TYR A 8 43.37 19.06 10.18
CA TYR A 8 42.15 19.58 10.76
C TYR A 8 41.56 18.51 11.68
N ASP A 9 41.65 18.73 12.99
CA ASP A 9 40.86 17.99 13.97
C ASP A 9 39.41 18.46 13.86
N ILE A 10 38.59 17.68 13.13
CA ILE A 10 37.14 17.80 13.15
C ILE A 10 36.66 16.84 14.23
N GLU A 11 36.45 17.37 15.45
CA GLU A 11 35.61 16.69 16.43
C GLU A 11 34.18 16.62 15.85
N PRO A 12 33.55 15.43 15.76
CA PRO A 12 32.16 15.34 15.37
C PRO A 12 31.32 15.91 16.51
N LYS A 13 30.80 17.13 16.32
CA LYS A 13 29.70 17.62 17.15
C LYS A 13 28.48 16.73 16.87
N ASN A 14 28.09 15.95 17.87
CA ASN A 14 26.81 15.23 17.90
C ASN A 14 25.66 16.24 17.77
N TYR A 15 25.21 16.49 16.55
CA TYR A 15 23.97 17.23 16.25
C TYR A 15 22.73 16.33 16.26
N ILE A 16 22.88 15.06 16.64
CA ILE A 16 21.78 14.09 16.70
C ILE A 16 20.99 14.23 18.02
N ASP A 17 21.62 14.69 19.10
CA ASP A 17 20.95 14.77 20.41
C ASP A 17 20.02 16.01 20.54
N GLU A 18 20.27 17.12 19.83
CA GLU A 18 19.41 18.32 19.89
C GLU A 18 18.11 18.20 19.06
N LEU A 19 18.02 17.25 18.12
CA LEU A 19 16.79 16.99 17.36
C LEU A 19 15.86 15.97 18.03
N LEU A 20 16.34 15.27 19.07
CA LEU A 20 15.58 14.24 19.79
C LEU A 20 14.77 14.80 20.98
N GLU A 21 15.04 16.03 21.43
CA GLU A 21 14.29 16.67 22.52
C GLU A 21 13.10 17.54 22.07
N CYS A 22 12.90 17.76 20.76
CA CYS A 22 11.74 18.49 20.25
C CYS A 22 10.68 17.53 19.68
N SER A 23 9.74 17.16 20.55
CA SER A 23 8.35 16.82 20.24
C SER A 23 8.05 15.41 19.70
N LEU A 24 8.24 14.40 20.56
CA LEU A 24 7.49 13.13 20.51
C LEU A 24 6.31 13.09 21.52
N GLU A 25 5.96 14.20 22.17
CA GLU A 25 4.92 14.24 23.21
C GLU A 25 3.50 14.63 22.73
N SER A 26 3.26 14.90 21.45
CA SER A 26 1.90 15.21 20.97
C SER A 26 1.21 13.98 20.35
N THR A 27 0.97 12.95 21.16
CA THR A 27 0.04 11.87 20.82
C THR A 27 -1.39 12.41 21.00
N PHE A 28 -2.04 12.83 19.91
CA PHE A 28 -3.42 13.28 19.92
C PHE A 28 -4.37 12.07 19.99
N SER A 29 -4.82 11.73 21.19
CA SER A 29 -5.97 10.85 21.39
C SER A 29 -7.25 11.68 21.35
N PHE A 30 -8.18 11.36 20.44
CA PHE A 30 -9.53 11.93 20.44
C PHE A 30 -10.34 11.29 21.57
N VAL A 31 -10.20 11.80 22.79
CA VAL A 31 -11.12 11.51 23.89
C VAL A 31 -11.90 12.79 24.20
N ILE A 32 -13.19 12.78 23.89
CA ILE A 32 -14.13 13.81 24.33
C ILE A 32 -14.45 13.51 25.79
N ASP A 33 -14.08 14.39 26.72
CA ASP A 33 -14.74 14.43 28.03
C ASP A 33 -14.78 15.83 28.65
N HIS A 34 -15.95 16.20 29.15
CA HIS A 34 -16.23 17.44 29.89
C HIS A 34 -15.72 17.39 31.35
N PRO A 35 -15.52 18.54 32.02
CA PRO A 35 -14.56 18.64 33.11
C PRO A 35 -15.17 18.32 34.50
N ILE A 36 -14.46 17.51 35.28
CA ILE A 36 -14.56 17.50 36.74
C ILE A 36 -13.14 17.49 37.36
N SER A 37 -12.99 18.37 38.35
CA SER A 37 -11.81 18.79 39.13
C SER A 37 -10.89 17.68 39.73
N PRO A 38 -9.70 18.06 40.22
CA PRO A 38 -8.49 17.24 40.20
C PRO A 38 -8.22 16.48 41.51
N ASN A 39 -7.68 15.27 41.35
CA ASN A 39 -6.56 14.69 42.11
C ASN A 39 -6.58 13.18 41.83
N THR A 40 -5.47 12.62 41.35
CA THR A 40 -4.67 11.55 41.98
C THR A 40 -3.69 10.97 40.95
N ASN A 41 -2.39 11.09 41.25
CA ASN A 41 -1.22 10.31 40.83
C ASN A 41 -1.24 9.55 39.49
N GLN A 42 -0.36 9.98 38.58
CA GLN A 42 0.01 9.30 37.34
C GLN A 42 0.76 7.99 37.64
N GLU A 43 0.13 6.86 37.34
CA GLU A 43 0.81 5.66 36.83
C GLU A 43 0.50 5.59 35.33
N GLU A 44 1.53 5.43 34.50
CA GLU A 44 1.40 5.21 33.07
C GLU A 44 0.59 3.93 32.81
N THR A 45 -0.64 4.08 32.34
CA THR A 45 -1.47 2.95 31.89
C THR A 45 -1.12 2.58 30.46
N PRO A 46 -0.92 1.29 30.13
CA PRO A 46 -0.78 0.84 28.74
C PRO A 46 -2.05 1.16 27.97
N ILE A 47 -1.88 1.52 26.69
CA ILE A 47 -2.98 1.76 25.75
C ILE A 47 -3.82 0.49 25.62
N ASP A 48 -5.08 0.56 26.01
CA ASP A 48 -6.04 -0.53 25.97
C ASP A 48 -6.50 -0.75 24.51
N VAL A 49 -5.68 -1.45 23.73
CA VAL A 49 -6.14 -2.03 22.46
C VAL A 49 -7.06 -3.19 22.84
N ASP A 50 -8.36 -3.02 22.57
CA ASP A 50 -9.41 -4.00 22.88
C ASP A 50 -9.03 -5.41 22.40
N ILE A 51 -8.50 -6.21 23.32
CA ILE A 51 -8.01 -7.58 23.07
C ILE A 51 -9.16 -8.47 22.60
N GLU A 52 -10.38 -8.20 23.05
CA GLU A 52 -11.57 -8.95 22.67
C GLU A 52 -11.91 -8.72 21.19
N ARG A 53 -11.80 -7.46 20.72
CA ARG A 53 -11.91 -7.11 19.31
C ARG A 53 -10.80 -7.75 18.46
N LEU A 54 -9.57 -7.82 18.95
CA LEU A 54 -8.47 -8.48 18.24
C LEU A 54 -8.71 -10.01 18.11
N LEU A 55 -9.17 -10.67 19.18
CA LEU A 55 -9.46 -12.11 19.18
C LEU A 55 -10.64 -12.49 18.27
N GLN A 56 -11.65 -11.62 18.20
CA GLN A 56 -12.77 -11.82 17.28
C GLN A 56 -12.32 -11.71 15.82
N LEU A 57 -11.42 -10.77 15.52
CA LEU A 57 -10.78 -10.65 14.21
C LEU A 57 -9.92 -11.89 13.89
N GLU A 58 -9.16 -12.44 14.84
CA GLU A 58 -8.35 -13.65 14.62
C GLU A 58 -9.19 -14.84 14.13
N THR A 59 -10.39 -15.01 14.69
CA THR A 59 -11.28 -16.14 14.35
C THR A 59 -11.82 -16.02 12.93
N GLU A 60 -12.16 -14.82 12.47
CA GLU A 60 -12.61 -14.56 11.09
C GLU A 60 -11.47 -14.72 10.07
N LEU A 61 -10.21 -14.52 10.48
CA LEU A 61 -9.07 -14.58 9.56
C LEU A 61 -8.63 -16.03 9.26
N MET A 62 -8.84 -16.98 10.18
CA MET A 62 -8.46 -18.40 10.02
C MET A 62 -9.28 -19.14 8.95
N GLU A 63 -10.47 -18.66 8.58
CA GLU A 63 -11.30 -19.28 7.54
C GLU A 63 -10.84 -18.97 6.10
N PHE A 64 -9.92 -18.00 5.93
CA PHE A 64 -9.54 -17.44 4.63
C PHE A 64 -8.18 -17.93 4.10
N ASP A 65 -7.37 -18.58 4.93
CA ASP A 65 -5.94 -18.79 4.61
C ASP A 65 -5.68 -19.85 3.52
N PHE A 66 -6.72 -20.55 3.03
CA PHE A 66 -6.59 -21.55 1.99
C PHE A 66 -7.62 -21.37 0.87
N ILE A 67 -7.14 -21.51 -0.36
CA ILE A 67 -7.99 -21.69 -1.52
C ILE A 67 -8.67 -23.06 -1.34
N ASN A 68 -10.00 -23.11 -1.40
CA ASN A 68 -10.72 -24.37 -1.30
C ASN A 68 -10.23 -25.32 -2.42
N PRO A 69 -9.69 -26.51 -2.08
CA PRO A 69 -9.24 -27.49 -3.07
C PRO A 69 -10.37 -27.88 -4.05
N ASP A 70 -11.63 -27.77 -3.65
CA ASP A 70 -12.78 -28.10 -4.50
C ASP A 70 -12.97 -27.09 -5.65
N ALA A 71 -12.45 -25.86 -5.55
CA ALA A 71 -12.48 -24.89 -6.64
C ALA A 71 -11.50 -25.22 -7.79
N ILE A 72 -10.68 -26.27 -7.61
CA ILE A 72 -9.72 -26.79 -8.60
C ILE A 72 -10.44 -27.74 -9.59
N MET A 73 -11.65 -28.23 -9.28
CA MET A 73 -12.32 -29.29 -10.04
C MET A 73 -13.52 -28.88 -10.90
N ASP A 74 -13.97 -27.63 -10.87
CA ASP A 74 -15.07 -27.19 -11.74
C ASP A 74 -14.56 -26.74 -13.12
N THR A 75 -13.97 -27.69 -13.85
CA THR A 75 -13.94 -27.68 -15.31
C THR A 75 -14.75 -28.88 -15.79
N GLU A 76 -16.08 -28.77 -15.70
CA GLU A 76 -17.00 -29.68 -16.39
C GLU A 76 -16.87 -29.49 -17.91
N MET A 77 -15.86 -30.12 -18.51
CA MET A 77 -15.93 -30.61 -19.89
C MET A 77 -14.90 -31.73 -20.11
N SER A 78 -15.07 -32.84 -19.40
CA SER A 78 -14.35 -34.10 -19.69
C SER A 78 -15.15 -35.30 -19.20
N GLN A 79 -16.40 -35.40 -19.64
CA GLN A 79 -17.14 -36.66 -19.68
C GLN A 79 -17.61 -36.87 -21.11
N GLU A 80 -16.71 -37.41 -21.93
CA GLU A 80 -16.96 -38.22 -23.12
C GLU A 80 -15.66 -38.27 -23.91
N ILE A 81 -14.86 -39.31 -23.62
CA ILE A 81 -14.02 -40.13 -24.50
C ILE A 81 -13.23 -41.02 -23.53
N HIS A 82 -13.92 -42.04 -23.02
CA HIS A 82 -13.29 -43.17 -22.35
C HIS A 82 -13.73 -44.40 -23.14
N GLU A 83 -13.04 -44.61 -24.26
CA GLU A 83 -12.83 -45.88 -24.96
C GLU A 83 -12.10 -45.53 -26.27
N ASP A 84 -10.99 -46.22 -26.53
CA ASP A 84 -10.16 -46.12 -27.73
C ASP A 84 -9.23 -44.89 -27.85
N VAL A 85 -8.09 -44.90 -27.12
CA VAL A 85 -6.72 -44.94 -27.67
C VAL A 85 -5.78 -45.38 -26.53
N GLU A 86 -5.81 -46.66 -26.18
CA GLU A 86 -4.54 -47.33 -25.89
C GLU A 86 -3.86 -47.56 -27.25
N GLU A 87 -2.54 -47.41 -27.28
CA GLU A 87 -1.62 -47.68 -28.40
C GLU A 87 -1.15 -46.44 -29.21
N PHE A 88 0.17 -46.22 -29.16
CA PHE A 88 1.00 -45.19 -29.79
C PHE A 88 0.96 -43.79 -29.13
N SER A 89 1.81 -43.51 -28.14
CA SER A 89 3.21 -43.12 -28.42
C SER A 89 4.11 -43.33 -27.20
N LYS A 90 5.22 -44.05 -27.40
CA LYS A 90 6.37 -44.03 -26.50
C LYS A 90 7.01 -42.65 -26.55
N GLU A 91 6.96 -41.90 -25.45
CA GLU A 91 7.95 -40.86 -25.13
C GLU A 91 8.43 -41.08 -23.69
N GLU A 92 9.40 -41.99 -23.53
CA GLU A 92 10.15 -42.24 -22.28
C GLU A 92 10.93 -40.99 -21.78
N GLY A 93 10.90 -39.87 -22.52
CA GLY A 93 11.52 -38.60 -22.13
C GLY A 93 10.68 -37.71 -21.20
N ILE A 94 9.35 -37.77 -21.26
CA ILE A 94 8.48 -36.86 -20.48
C ILE A 94 8.31 -37.34 -19.03
N SER A 95 8.25 -38.66 -18.80
CA SER A 95 8.16 -39.25 -17.45
C SER A 95 9.42 -38.97 -16.63
N SER A 96 10.60 -39.11 -17.25
CA SER A 96 11.88 -38.86 -16.59
C SER A 96 12.11 -37.39 -16.27
N VAL A 97 11.68 -36.46 -17.13
CA VAL A 97 11.79 -35.02 -16.86
C VAL A 97 10.86 -34.58 -15.73
N LYS A 98 9.63 -35.13 -15.67
CA LYS A 98 8.70 -34.84 -14.58
C LYS A 98 9.21 -35.36 -13.24
N GLU A 99 9.73 -36.58 -13.19
CA GLU A 99 10.34 -37.16 -11.98
C GLU A 99 11.57 -36.36 -11.52
N ILE A 100 12.44 -35.94 -12.46
CA ILE A 100 13.61 -35.10 -12.14
C ILE A 100 13.18 -33.71 -11.66
N GLN A 101 12.14 -33.11 -12.26
CA GLN A 101 11.58 -31.82 -11.81
C GLN A 101 10.98 -31.95 -10.41
N ASP A 102 10.25 -33.04 -10.14
CA ASP A 102 9.63 -33.29 -8.84
C ASP A 102 10.68 -33.48 -7.72
N GLU A 103 11.77 -34.20 -8.02
CA GLU A 103 12.92 -34.42 -7.13
C GLU A 103 13.73 -33.12 -6.89
N LEU A 104 14.00 -32.33 -7.92
CA LEU A 104 14.68 -31.02 -7.78
C LEU A 104 13.86 -30.01 -6.97
N MET A 105 12.54 -30.06 -7.09
CA MET A 105 11.65 -29.23 -6.29
C MET A 105 11.58 -29.70 -4.81
N GLU A 106 11.98 -30.93 -4.47
CA GLU A 106 12.06 -31.43 -3.07
C GLU A 106 13.18 -30.77 -2.27
N ASP A 107 14.30 -30.46 -2.91
CA ASP A 107 15.44 -29.81 -2.29
C ASP A 107 15.42 -28.27 -2.39
N SER A 108 14.46 -27.71 -3.13
CA SER A 108 14.36 -26.27 -3.39
C SER A 108 13.85 -25.50 -2.15
N SER A 109 14.43 -24.32 -1.90
CA SER A 109 13.90 -23.44 -0.85
C SER A 109 12.56 -22.82 -1.25
N LEU A 110 11.83 -22.28 -0.28
CA LEU A 110 10.56 -21.59 -0.54
C LEU A 110 10.74 -20.40 -1.49
N ALA A 111 11.86 -19.67 -1.39
CA ALA A 111 12.19 -18.57 -2.29
C ALA A 111 12.48 -19.08 -3.71
N ASP A 112 13.19 -20.20 -3.85
CA ASP A 112 13.50 -20.80 -5.15
C ASP A 112 12.23 -21.25 -5.87
N LEU A 113 11.28 -21.85 -5.14
CA LEU A 113 9.99 -22.26 -5.70
C LEU A 113 9.14 -21.06 -6.12
N LEU A 114 9.13 -19.98 -5.34
CA LEU A 114 8.44 -18.74 -5.72
C LEU A 114 9.01 -18.14 -7.00
N LEU A 115 10.34 -18.08 -7.12
CA LEU A 115 11.02 -17.60 -8.32
C LEU A 115 10.75 -18.51 -9.52
N THR A 116 10.86 -19.83 -9.34
CA THR A 116 10.56 -20.83 -10.38
C THR A 116 9.13 -20.67 -10.91
N ALA A 117 8.16 -20.43 -10.03
CA ALA A 117 6.78 -20.17 -10.44
C ALA A 117 6.65 -18.86 -11.24
N ALA A 118 7.36 -17.81 -10.83
CA ALA A 118 7.35 -16.53 -11.54
C ALA A 118 7.97 -16.64 -12.94
N GLU A 119 9.09 -17.36 -13.08
CA GLU A 119 9.74 -17.65 -14.37
C GLU A 119 8.84 -18.47 -15.29
N ALA A 120 8.14 -19.47 -14.74
CA ALA A 120 7.19 -20.27 -15.48
C ALA A 120 6.00 -19.43 -16.00
N VAL A 121 5.49 -18.50 -15.17
CA VAL A 121 4.44 -17.56 -15.55
C VAL A 121 4.91 -16.58 -16.63
N GLU A 122 6.10 -16.00 -16.50
CA GLU A 122 6.65 -15.10 -17.52
C GLU A 122 6.87 -15.80 -18.86
N SER A 123 7.27 -17.07 -18.82
CA SER A 123 7.45 -17.91 -20.02
C SER A 123 6.15 -18.48 -20.57
N GLU A 124 4.99 -18.11 -20.00
CA GLU A 124 3.66 -18.63 -20.35
C GLU A 124 3.55 -20.17 -20.26
N ASN A 125 4.39 -20.81 -19.44
CA ASN A 125 4.36 -22.24 -19.18
C ASN A 125 3.36 -22.56 -18.06
N TRP A 126 2.07 -22.42 -18.38
CA TRP A 126 0.98 -22.50 -17.40
C TRP A 126 0.87 -23.85 -16.67
N SER A 127 1.18 -24.96 -17.35
CA SER A 127 1.13 -26.30 -16.74
C SER A 127 2.24 -26.47 -15.69
N PHE A 128 3.45 -26.02 -15.98
CA PHE A 128 4.54 -26.03 -15.03
C PHE A 128 4.29 -25.03 -13.89
N ALA A 129 3.86 -23.81 -14.21
CA ALA A 129 3.51 -22.80 -13.21
C ALA A 129 2.45 -23.32 -12.23
N SER A 130 1.38 -23.95 -12.73
CA SER A 130 0.34 -24.56 -11.89
C SER A 130 0.90 -25.65 -10.98
N THR A 131 1.81 -26.49 -11.48
CA THR A 131 2.44 -27.56 -10.69
C THR A 131 3.26 -26.97 -9.53
N VAL A 132 4.08 -25.95 -9.81
CA VAL A 132 4.90 -25.28 -8.79
C VAL A 132 4.02 -24.54 -7.78
N VAL A 133 2.95 -23.89 -8.22
CA VAL A 133 1.97 -23.19 -7.34
C VAL A 133 1.24 -24.17 -6.42
N THR A 134 0.78 -25.33 -6.91
CA THR A 134 0.16 -26.37 -6.06
C THR A 134 1.13 -26.86 -5.01
N ARG A 135 2.40 -27.05 -5.39
CA ARG A 135 3.45 -27.46 -4.45
C ARG A 135 3.71 -26.40 -3.38
N LEU A 136 3.84 -25.13 -3.77
CA LEU A 136 3.97 -23.99 -2.85
C LEU A 136 2.81 -23.96 -1.85
N HIS A 137 1.58 -24.14 -2.33
CA HIS A 137 0.38 -24.18 -1.48
C HIS A 137 0.45 -25.31 -0.44
N ASN A 138 0.80 -26.54 -0.85
CA ASN A 138 0.92 -27.68 0.07
C ASN A 138 2.02 -27.46 1.11
N LEU A 139 3.20 -26.98 0.69
CA LEU A 139 4.31 -26.67 1.60
C LEU A 139 3.95 -25.59 2.62
N LEU A 140 3.19 -24.58 2.20
CA LEU A 140 2.75 -23.50 3.08
C LEU A 140 1.64 -23.95 4.02
N HIS A 141 0.73 -24.82 3.57
CA HIS A 141 -0.32 -25.45 4.39
C HIS A 141 0.26 -26.31 5.53
N ASP A 142 1.32 -27.07 5.26
CA ASP A 142 2.00 -27.86 6.30
C ASP A 142 2.79 -26.97 7.29
N ARG A 143 3.13 -25.74 6.88
CA ARG A 143 3.93 -24.77 7.64
C ARG A 143 3.09 -23.73 8.41
N VAL A 144 1.76 -23.88 8.42
CA VAL A 144 0.80 -22.94 9.04
C VAL A 144 1.05 -22.72 10.54
N ASN A 145 1.64 -23.70 11.23
CA ASN A 145 2.03 -23.57 12.64
C ASN A 145 3.39 -22.87 12.85
N GLY A 146 4.11 -22.53 11.78
CA GLY A 146 5.40 -21.84 11.84
C GLY A 146 5.21 -20.31 11.78
N ASP A 147 5.42 -19.63 12.90
CA ASP A 147 5.31 -18.16 13.09
C ASP A 147 6.42 -17.36 12.35
N LYS A 148 6.73 -17.72 11.10
CA LYS A 148 7.73 -17.02 10.27
C LYS A 148 7.03 -16.02 9.34
N PRO A 149 7.33 -14.71 9.43
CA PRO A 149 6.74 -13.70 8.55
C PRO A 149 6.89 -14.00 7.06
N PHE A 150 8.06 -14.49 6.66
CA PHE A 150 8.32 -14.87 5.28
C PHE A 150 7.34 -15.94 4.74
N ASN A 151 6.93 -16.91 5.55
CA ASN A 151 5.95 -17.91 5.12
C ASN A 151 4.58 -17.27 4.81
N ARG A 152 4.17 -16.27 5.61
CA ARG A 152 2.91 -15.54 5.40
C ARG A 152 2.96 -14.67 4.14
N LEU A 153 4.09 -14.00 3.90
CA LEU A 153 4.31 -13.28 2.64
C LEU A 153 4.27 -14.23 1.44
N ALA A 154 4.99 -15.35 1.52
CA ALA A 154 5.04 -16.36 0.46
C ALA A 154 3.63 -16.90 0.11
N LEU A 155 2.73 -17.00 1.09
CA LEU A 155 1.33 -17.36 0.85
C LEU A 155 0.63 -16.33 -0.04
N PHE A 156 0.77 -15.03 0.25
CA PHE A 156 0.18 -13.99 -0.61
C PHE A 156 0.76 -13.98 -2.02
N PHE A 157 2.08 -14.18 -2.16
CA PHE A 157 2.71 -14.32 -3.49
C PHE A 157 2.19 -15.54 -4.25
N THR A 158 2.04 -16.68 -3.56
CA THR A 158 1.51 -17.92 -4.14
C THR A 158 0.06 -17.73 -4.60
N GLN A 159 -0.77 -17.03 -3.82
CA GLN A 159 -2.14 -16.67 -4.20
C GLN A 159 -2.16 -15.74 -5.42
N GLY A 160 -1.25 -14.76 -5.50
CA GLY A 160 -1.11 -13.88 -6.67
C GLY A 160 -0.73 -14.64 -7.93
N LEU A 161 0.26 -15.54 -7.84
CA LEU A 161 0.66 -16.44 -8.92
C LEU A 161 -0.50 -17.35 -9.35
N HIS A 162 -1.23 -17.93 -8.39
CA HIS A 162 -2.40 -18.75 -8.67
C HIS A 162 -3.48 -17.98 -9.45
N CYS A 163 -3.82 -16.76 -9.01
CA CYS A 163 -4.79 -15.92 -9.73
C CYS A 163 -4.34 -15.55 -11.14
N LYS A 164 -3.03 -15.63 -11.41
CA LYS A 164 -2.45 -15.32 -12.71
C LYS A 164 -2.41 -16.53 -13.63
N THR A 165 -2.22 -17.73 -13.07
CA THR A 165 -2.23 -19.00 -13.82
C THR A 165 -3.63 -19.50 -14.13
N SER A 166 -4.58 -19.25 -13.23
CA SER A 166 -5.97 -19.67 -13.39
C SER A 166 -6.70 -18.68 -14.29
N SER A 167 -7.17 -19.13 -15.45
CA SER A 167 -7.91 -18.31 -16.43
C SER A 167 -9.29 -17.83 -15.95
N SER A 168 -9.56 -17.94 -14.65
CA SER A 168 -10.78 -17.43 -14.03
C SER A 168 -10.79 -15.91 -14.13
N GLY A 169 -11.82 -15.40 -14.80
CA GLY A 169 -12.08 -13.97 -14.91
C GLY A 169 -12.15 -13.28 -13.54
N PRO A 170 -12.16 -11.94 -13.51
CA PRO A 170 -11.92 -11.17 -12.30
C PRO A 170 -12.90 -11.35 -11.13
N ASP A 171 -13.97 -12.13 -11.32
CA ASP A 171 -15.14 -12.17 -10.44
C ASP A 171 -15.01 -13.09 -9.21
N LEU A 172 -14.22 -14.19 -9.25
CA LEU A 172 -14.21 -15.17 -8.14
C LEU A 172 -13.47 -14.69 -6.88
N VAL A 173 -12.59 -13.68 -7.00
CA VAL A 173 -11.84 -13.10 -5.87
C VAL A 173 -12.43 -11.75 -5.43
N GLN A 174 -13.19 -11.10 -6.30
CA GLN A 174 -13.84 -9.82 -5.99
C GLN A 174 -14.87 -9.95 -4.87
N ASP A 175 -15.57 -11.09 -4.78
CA ASP A 175 -16.53 -11.39 -3.72
C ASP A 175 -15.87 -11.64 -2.34
N SER A 176 -14.59 -12.02 -2.30
CA SER A 176 -13.85 -12.25 -1.06
C SER A 176 -13.17 -10.96 -0.56
N VAL A 177 -12.62 -10.15 -1.47
CA VAL A 177 -11.97 -8.86 -1.16
C VAL A 177 -12.99 -7.80 -0.73
N ASN A 178 -14.19 -7.79 -1.33
CA ASN A 178 -15.23 -6.80 -1.00
C ASN A 178 -15.98 -7.09 0.31
N LYS A 179 -15.95 -8.33 0.83
CA LYS A 179 -16.64 -8.69 2.09
C LYS A 179 -15.95 -8.18 3.36
N HIS A 180 -14.71 -7.69 3.27
CA HIS A 180 -13.85 -7.40 4.43
C HIS A 180 -13.49 -5.91 4.59
N SER A 181 -14.24 -4.99 3.96
CA SER A 181 -14.00 -3.53 4.05
C SER A 181 -14.03 -2.98 5.48
N ASN A 182 -14.59 -3.71 6.44
CA ASN A 182 -14.78 -3.24 7.81
C ASN A 182 -13.47 -3.18 8.62
N ASN A 183 -12.43 -3.93 8.24
CA ASN A 183 -11.19 -4.05 9.02
C ASN A 183 -10.04 -3.17 8.50
N THR A 184 -10.18 -2.58 7.32
CA THR A 184 -9.13 -1.75 6.72
C THR A 184 -8.90 -0.46 7.51
N MET A 185 -9.96 0.11 8.12
CA MET A 185 -9.84 1.30 8.96
C MET A 185 -9.08 1.02 10.27
N SER A 186 -9.40 -0.08 10.96
CA SER A 186 -8.69 -0.46 12.19
C SER A 186 -7.23 -0.85 11.90
N ALA A 187 -6.98 -1.54 10.78
CA ALA A 187 -5.62 -1.84 10.33
C ALA A 187 -4.83 -0.55 10.07
N PHE A 188 -5.44 0.46 9.45
CA PHE A 188 -4.78 1.73 9.14
C PHE A 188 -4.36 2.46 10.40
N GLN A 189 -5.26 2.54 11.39
CA GLN A 189 -4.97 3.13 12.70
C GLN A 189 -3.83 2.39 13.41
N MET A 190 -3.83 1.05 13.37
CA MET A 190 -2.72 0.26 13.92
C MET A 190 -1.40 0.54 13.20
N LEU A 191 -1.40 0.63 11.86
CA LEU A 191 -0.20 0.95 11.08
C LEU A 191 0.32 2.37 11.40
N GLN A 192 -0.58 3.33 11.53
CA GLN A 192 -0.26 4.71 11.94
C GLN A 192 0.37 4.78 13.34
N GLU A 193 -0.18 4.05 14.30
CA GLU A 193 0.29 4.10 15.68
C GLU A 193 1.61 3.37 15.86
N LEU A 194 1.74 2.19 15.25
CA LEU A 194 2.81 1.24 15.52
C LEU A 194 3.95 1.31 14.49
N SER A 195 3.84 2.15 13.45
CA SER A 195 4.88 2.34 12.44
C SER A 195 5.06 3.81 12.03
N PRO A 196 6.31 4.26 11.81
CA PRO A 196 6.57 5.62 11.30
C PRO A 196 6.17 5.79 9.83
N TYR A 197 5.80 4.71 9.11
CA TYR A 197 5.62 4.70 7.67
C TYR A 197 4.73 5.84 7.15
N VAL A 198 3.54 6.00 7.73
CA VAL A 198 2.57 7.03 7.31
C VAL A 198 2.94 8.40 7.90
N LYS A 199 3.38 8.43 9.16
CA LYS A 199 3.75 9.67 9.86
C LYS A 199 4.93 10.38 9.17
N PHE A 200 5.91 9.63 8.68
CA PHE A 200 7.04 10.16 7.93
C PHE A 200 6.60 10.90 6.65
N ALA A 201 5.71 10.29 5.87
CA ALA A 201 5.17 10.89 4.65
C ALA A 201 4.42 12.20 4.96
N HIS A 202 3.52 12.18 5.95
CA HIS A 202 2.73 13.35 6.34
C HIS A 202 3.59 14.49 6.87
N PHE A 203 4.55 14.17 7.76
CA PHE A 203 5.45 15.17 8.32
C PHE A 203 6.30 15.83 7.24
N THR A 204 6.91 15.01 6.37
CA THR A 204 7.73 15.50 5.26
C THR A 204 6.94 16.37 4.29
N ALA A 205 5.72 15.93 3.94
CA ALA A 205 4.81 16.69 3.09
C ALA A 205 4.44 18.04 3.71
N ASN A 206 4.01 18.04 4.98
CA ASN A 206 3.61 19.25 5.68
C ASN A 206 4.79 20.22 5.84
N GLN A 207 5.99 19.71 6.11
CA GLN A 207 7.19 20.55 6.20
C GLN A 207 7.49 21.26 4.87
N ALA A 208 7.41 20.53 3.74
CA ALA A 208 7.57 21.14 2.42
C ALA A 208 6.50 22.21 2.12
N ILE A 209 5.26 21.97 2.56
CA ILE A 209 4.16 22.95 2.43
C ILE A 209 4.44 24.20 3.28
N LEU A 210 4.84 24.02 4.55
CA LEU A 210 5.12 25.14 5.45
C LEU A 210 6.22 26.05 4.93
N GLU A 211 7.28 25.47 4.35
CA GLU A 211 8.38 26.19 3.73
C GLU A 211 7.91 26.92 2.45
N ALA A 212 7.12 26.28 1.60
CA ALA A 212 6.62 26.88 0.36
C ALA A 212 5.60 28.01 0.59
N THR A 213 4.96 28.06 1.77
CA THR A 213 3.91 29.04 2.10
C THR A 213 4.27 29.96 3.27
N GLN A 214 5.54 30.03 3.67
CA GLN A 214 6.00 30.75 4.86
C GLN A 214 5.51 32.22 4.95
N HIS A 215 5.24 32.86 3.82
CA HIS A 215 4.88 34.29 3.73
C HIS A 215 3.45 34.54 3.23
N ASP A 216 2.63 33.51 3.13
CA ASP A 216 1.27 33.61 2.60
C ASP A 216 0.24 33.55 3.72
N GLU A 217 -0.72 34.47 3.67
CA GLU A 217 -1.85 34.52 4.60
C GLU A 217 -2.99 33.56 4.19
N GLU A 218 -3.12 33.22 2.91
CA GLU A 218 -4.13 32.28 2.41
C GLU A 218 -3.46 31.09 1.73
N VAL A 219 -3.55 29.92 2.37
CA VAL A 219 -3.06 28.65 1.83
C VAL A 219 -4.24 27.84 1.32
N HIS A 220 -4.16 27.36 0.09
CA HIS A 220 -5.15 26.47 -0.49
C HIS A 220 -4.51 25.16 -0.91
N ILE A 221 -4.97 24.06 -0.32
CA ILE A 221 -4.50 22.71 -0.63
C ILE A 221 -5.57 21.99 -1.43
N ILE A 222 -5.20 21.44 -2.58
CA ILE A 222 -5.99 20.45 -3.29
C ILE A 222 -5.39 19.08 -2.93
N ASP A 223 -6.19 18.26 -2.26
CA ASP A 223 -5.78 16.93 -1.82
C ASP A 223 -6.43 15.82 -2.66
N PHE A 224 -5.61 14.94 -3.22
CA PHE A 224 -6.04 13.89 -4.13
C PHE A 224 -6.86 12.77 -3.45
N ASP A 225 -6.56 12.43 -2.20
CA ASP A 225 -7.31 11.44 -1.44
C ASP A 225 -7.17 11.70 0.06
N ILE A 226 -8.16 12.43 0.58
CA ILE A 226 -8.05 12.99 1.93
C ILE A 226 -8.22 11.96 3.03
N MET A 227 -8.80 10.80 2.70
CA MET A 227 -9.08 9.71 3.65
C MET A 227 -9.72 10.22 4.96
N GLU A 228 -9.09 9.94 6.12
CA GLU A 228 -9.50 10.41 7.45
C GLU A 228 -8.99 11.83 7.80
N GLY A 229 -8.28 12.49 6.89
CA GLY A 229 -7.79 13.87 7.03
C GLY A 229 -6.64 14.04 8.04
N ILE A 230 -6.07 12.94 8.54
CA ILE A 230 -5.10 12.93 9.65
C ILE A 230 -3.77 13.65 9.36
N GLN A 231 -3.44 13.91 8.09
CA GLN A 231 -2.29 14.73 7.72
C GLN A 231 -2.45 16.19 8.17
N TRP A 232 -3.68 16.71 8.18
CA TRP A 232 -3.92 18.15 8.25
C TRP A 232 -3.90 18.79 9.64
N PRO A 233 -4.31 18.12 10.74
CA PRO A 233 -4.29 18.74 12.06
C PRO A 233 -2.92 19.29 12.49
N PRO A 234 -1.78 18.59 12.29
CA PRO A 234 -0.46 19.15 12.58
C PRO A 234 -0.17 20.43 11.77
N LEU A 235 -0.47 20.42 10.47
CA LEU A 235 -0.28 21.60 9.61
C LEU A 235 -1.16 22.78 10.06
N MET A 236 -2.39 22.52 10.50
CA MET A 236 -3.30 23.54 11.00
C MET A 236 -2.75 24.22 12.26
N VAL A 237 -2.15 23.45 13.17
CA VAL A 237 -1.49 24.00 14.37
C VAL A 237 -0.34 24.93 13.99
N ASP A 238 0.52 24.51 13.04
CA ASP A 238 1.64 25.32 12.57
C ASP A 238 1.18 26.61 11.85
N LEU A 239 0.07 26.54 11.11
CA LEU A 239 -0.54 27.70 10.47
C LEU A 239 -1.23 28.64 11.47
N ALA A 240 -1.91 28.12 12.47
CA ALA A 240 -2.58 28.93 13.50
C ALA A 240 -1.59 29.78 14.33
N ALA A 241 -0.34 29.34 14.44
CA ALA A 241 0.74 30.14 15.05
C ALA A 241 1.14 31.38 14.22
N ARG A 242 0.76 31.46 12.94
CA ARG A 242 1.04 32.59 12.05
C ARG A 242 -0.06 33.64 12.16
N LYS A 243 0.32 34.92 12.09
CA LYS A 243 -0.67 36.01 12.07
C LYS A 243 -1.46 35.98 10.77
N ASN A 244 -2.79 36.06 10.88
CA ASN A 244 -3.74 36.15 9.75
C ASN A 244 -3.73 34.96 8.79
N ALA A 245 -3.18 33.80 9.18
CA ALA A 245 -3.23 32.63 8.31
C ALA A 245 -4.66 32.09 8.17
N SER A 246 -4.96 31.58 6.99
CA SER A 246 -6.19 30.89 6.66
C SER A 246 -5.88 29.68 5.79
N LEU A 247 -6.69 28.64 5.92
CA LEU A 247 -6.52 27.38 5.22
C LEU A 247 -7.80 27.00 4.48
N ARG A 248 -7.67 26.75 3.18
CA ARG A 248 -8.70 26.06 2.38
C ARG A 248 -8.18 24.69 2.00
N ILE A 249 -9.00 23.65 2.19
CA ILE A 249 -8.72 22.32 1.66
C ILE A 249 -9.84 21.94 0.69
N THR A 250 -9.47 21.56 -0.52
CA THR A 250 -10.37 20.95 -1.51
C THR A 250 -10.01 19.48 -1.66
N ALA A 251 -10.88 18.59 -1.17
CA ALA A 251 -10.70 17.14 -1.31
C ALA A 251 -11.27 16.65 -2.65
N ILE A 252 -10.49 15.83 -3.36
CA ILE A 252 -10.93 15.20 -4.61
C ILE A 252 -11.75 13.95 -4.30
N VAL A 253 -12.97 13.90 -4.84
CA VAL A 253 -13.87 12.75 -4.76
C VAL A 253 -13.72 11.94 -6.05
N CYS A 254 -13.08 10.76 -5.94
CA CYS A 254 -12.88 9.85 -7.08
C CYS A 254 -13.99 8.79 -7.21
N ASP A 255 -14.80 8.59 -6.18
CA ASP A 255 -15.94 7.64 -6.15
C ASP A 255 -17.07 8.27 -5.33
N GLU A 256 -18.28 8.38 -5.89
CA GLU A 256 -19.46 8.92 -5.23
C GLU A 256 -19.76 8.22 -3.89
N ARG A 257 -19.44 6.92 -3.78
CA ARG A 257 -19.65 6.16 -2.52
C ARG A 257 -18.81 6.67 -1.36
N SER A 258 -17.69 7.33 -1.66
CA SER A 258 -16.79 7.92 -0.65
C SER A 258 -17.21 9.32 -0.19
N SER A 259 -18.15 9.97 -0.88
CA SER A 259 -18.54 11.37 -0.62
C SER A 259 -18.99 11.59 0.83
N GLY A 260 -19.80 10.68 1.38
CA GLY A 260 -20.28 10.80 2.77
C GLY A 260 -19.17 10.70 3.82
N VAL A 261 -18.13 9.89 3.55
CA VAL A 261 -16.94 9.77 4.42
C VAL A 261 -16.11 11.04 4.35
N ILE A 262 -15.89 11.58 3.14
CA ILE A 262 -15.14 12.82 2.93
C ILE A 262 -15.86 14.01 3.58
N GLU A 263 -17.20 14.07 3.53
CA GLU A 263 -18.00 15.06 4.26
C GLU A 263 -17.80 14.97 5.77
N GLN A 264 -17.74 13.76 6.32
CA GLN A 264 -17.47 13.57 7.75
C GLN A 264 -16.05 13.99 8.13
N THR A 265 -15.05 13.67 7.30
CA THR A 265 -13.68 14.13 7.46
C THR A 265 -13.61 15.66 7.44
N GLY A 266 -14.27 16.31 6.49
CA GLY A 266 -14.35 17.77 6.40
C GLY A 266 -14.95 18.43 7.65
N ARG A 267 -16.02 17.85 8.21
CA ARG A 267 -16.61 18.31 9.47
C ARG A 267 -15.64 18.20 10.64
N ARG A 268 -14.98 17.05 10.82
CA ARG A 268 -13.97 16.85 11.87
C ARG A 268 -12.82 17.85 11.76
N LEU A 269 -12.31 18.07 10.54
CA LEU A 269 -11.27 19.05 10.28
C LEU A 269 -11.73 20.48 10.58
N LYS A 270 -12.99 20.80 10.25
CA LYS A 270 -13.58 22.11 10.57
C LYS A 270 -13.72 22.33 12.06
N GLU A 271 -14.23 21.36 12.79
CA GLU A 271 -14.34 21.39 14.26
C GLU A 271 -12.97 21.58 14.91
N PHE A 272 -11.95 20.86 14.43
CA PHE A 272 -10.57 21.02 14.91
C PHE A 272 -10.01 22.42 14.63
N ALA A 273 -10.15 22.91 13.40
CA ALA A 273 -9.67 24.25 13.04
C ALA A 273 -10.37 25.36 13.86
N ASP A 274 -11.68 25.23 14.09
CA ASP A 274 -12.44 26.17 14.91
C ASP A 274 -11.98 26.12 16.39
N SER A 275 -11.54 24.96 16.90
CA SER A 275 -11.02 24.81 18.27
C SER A 275 -9.67 25.51 18.52
N ILE A 276 -8.93 25.81 17.45
CA ILE A 276 -7.64 26.50 17.50
C ILE A 276 -7.69 27.89 16.85
N ASP A 277 -8.91 28.43 16.65
CA ASP A 277 -9.16 29.75 16.04
C ASP A 277 -8.52 29.95 14.64
N LEU A 278 -8.38 28.88 13.84
CA LEU A 278 -7.88 28.95 12.46
C LEU A 278 -9.03 29.18 11.47
N PRO A 279 -9.03 30.29 10.69
CA PRO A 279 -9.96 30.46 9.58
C PRO A 279 -9.81 29.33 8.55
N PHE A 280 -10.81 28.45 8.50
CA PHE A 280 -10.77 27.23 7.69
C PHE A 280 -12.00 27.05 6.82
N VAL A 281 -11.77 26.66 5.56
CA VAL A 281 -12.78 26.29 4.57
C VAL A 281 -12.48 24.87 4.05
N PHE A 282 -13.51 24.03 4.00
CA PHE A 282 -13.43 22.70 3.43
C PHE A 282 -14.38 22.60 2.23
N ASP A 283 -13.82 22.25 1.08
CA ASP A 283 -14.55 22.02 -0.16
C ASP A 283 -14.34 20.58 -0.65
N GLN A 284 -15.27 20.11 -1.46
CA GLN A 284 -15.16 18.84 -2.16
C GLN A 284 -15.35 19.07 -3.65
N MET A 285 -14.63 18.29 -4.44
CA MET A 285 -14.73 18.34 -5.89
C MET A 285 -14.72 16.93 -6.46
N GLU A 286 -15.79 16.59 -7.16
CA GLU A 286 -15.82 15.39 -7.99
C GLU A 286 -14.90 15.56 -9.20
N MET A 287 -14.00 14.60 -9.41
CA MET A 287 -13.08 14.60 -10.53
C MET A 287 -13.49 13.55 -11.57
N VAL A 288 -14.13 14.01 -12.65
CA VAL A 288 -14.45 13.17 -13.80
C VAL A 288 -13.43 13.38 -14.91
N LYS A 289 -13.00 14.64 -15.11
CA LYS A 289 -12.03 15.03 -16.14
C LYS A 289 -11.15 16.19 -15.69
N GLU A 290 -10.07 16.39 -16.42
CA GLU A 290 -9.05 17.41 -16.14
C GLU A 290 -9.59 18.86 -16.16
N ASP A 291 -10.68 19.12 -16.90
CA ASP A 291 -11.27 20.46 -17.01
C ASP A 291 -12.09 20.84 -15.77
N ASP A 292 -12.46 19.88 -14.92
CA ASP A 292 -13.25 20.18 -13.73
C ASP A 292 -12.46 21.08 -12.76
N PHE A 293 -11.12 21.04 -12.83
CA PHE A 293 -10.21 21.86 -12.03
C PHE A 293 -10.31 23.36 -12.35
N GLU A 294 -10.79 23.74 -13.53
CA GLU A 294 -10.98 25.14 -13.92
C GLU A 294 -12.01 25.87 -13.04
N ARG A 295 -12.84 25.12 -12.30
CA ARG A 295 -13.84 25.65 -11.37
C ARG A 295 -13.27 25.99 -9.99
N ILE A 296 -12.05 25.53 -9.69
CA ILE A 296 -11.42 25.76 -8.39
C ILE A 296 -10.99 27.22 -8.30
N ALA A 297 -11.44 27.91 -7.24
CA ALA A 297 -10.95 29.26 -6.93
C ALA A 297 -9.49 29.18 -6.45
N VAL A 298 -8.57 29.70 -7.25
CA VAL A 298 -7.13 29.63 -6.96
C VAL A 298 -6.72 30.72 -5.97
N ALA A 299 -6.18 30.31 -4.82
CA ALA A 299 -5.52 31.22 -3.88
C ALA A 299 -4.06 31.52 -4.30
N PRO A 300 -3.43 32.60 -3.78
CA PRO A 300 -2.03 32.92 -4.08
C PRO A 300 -1.02 31.80 -3.75
N ALA A 301 -1.29 31.01 -2.70
CA ALA A 301 -0.53 29.83 -2.33
C ALA A 301 -1.34 28.55 -2.55
N LEU A 302 -1.44 28.14 -3.81
CA LEU A 302 -2.03 26.86 -4.19
C LEU A 302 -1.03 25.72 -4.08
N ILE A 303 -1.42 24.66 -3.39
CA ILE A 303 -0.63 23.45 -3.12
C ILE A 303 -1.41 22.27 -3.67
N ALA A 304 -0.73 21.35 -4.33
CA ALA A 304 -1.29 20.04 -4.67
C ALA A 304 -0.63 18.97 -3.80
N ASN A 305 -1.43 18.17 -3.11
CA ASN A 305 -0.97 17.03 -2.31
C ASN A 305 -1.48 15.73 -2.94
N CYS A 306 -0.57 14.83 -3.25
CA CYS A 306 -0.85 13.58 -3.94
C CYS A 306 -0.12 12.43 -3.23
N MET A 307 -0.82 11.76 -2.32
CA MET A 307 -0.33 10.55 -1.66
C MET A 307 -0.87 9.33 -2.39
N ILE A 308 -0.02 8.67 -3.17
CA ILE A 308 -0.40 7.53 -4.01
C ILE A 308 0.40 6.29 -3.63
N HIS A 309 -0.16 5.12 -3.93
CA HIS A 309 0.51 3.83 -3.72
C HIS A 309 1.05 3.62 -2.29
N LEU A 310 0.50 4.31 -1.29
CA LEU A 310 0.80 4.03 0.11
C LEU A 310 0.09 2.74 0.53
N LEU A 311 0.65 2.06 1.55
CA LEU A 311 0.13 0.77 2.03
C LEU A 311 -1.36 0.79 2.35
N HIS A 312 -1.85 1.91 2.85
CA HIS A 312 -3.23 2.10 3.31
C HIS A 312 -4.17 2.66 2.25
N MET A 313 -3.66 2.96 1.06
CA MET A 313 -4.43 3.53 -0.03
C MET A 313 -4.95 2.41 -0.95
N PRO A 314 -6.26 2.35 -1.24
CA PRO A 314 -6.75 1.45 -2.29
C PRO A 314 -6.07 1.85 -3.60
N HIS A 315 -5.63 0.88 -4.40
CA HIS A 315 -5.01 1.13 -5.70
C HIS A 315 -5.94 2.03 -6.55
N LYS A 316 -5.66 3.33 -6.58
CA LYS A 316 -6.35 4.26 -7.48
C LYS A 316 -5.84 4.00 -8.88
N GLY A 317 -6.75 3.97 -9.84
CA GLY A 317 -6.39 3.68 -11.23
C GLY A 317 -5.37 4.69 -11.73
N SER A 318 -4.37 4.23 -12.49
CA SER A 318 -3.38 5.10 -13.14
C SER A 318 -4.03 6.23 -13.96
N SER A 319 -5.24 5.99 -14.49
CA SER A 319 -6.07 6.99 -15.16
C SER A 319 -6.52 8.13 -14.24
N GLN A 320 -6.92 7.85 -12.99
CA GLN A 320 -7.35 8.87 -12.03
C GLN A 320 -6.18 9.76 -11.62
N VAL A 321 -5.03 9.15 -11.30
CA VAL A 321 -3.80 9.90 -10.97
C VAL A 321 -3.39 10.78 -12.15
N LYS A 322 -3.43 10.25 -13.37
CA LYS A 322 -3.12 11.02 -14.59
C LYS A 322 -4.07 12.21 -14.77
N THR A 323 -5.38 12.00 -14.62
CA THR A 323 -6.39 13.07 -14.69
C THR A 323 -6.13 14.15 -13.64
N PHE A 324 -5.81 13.75 -12.41
CA PHE A 324 -5.48 14.68 -11.33
C PHE A 324 -4.24 15.52 -11.66
N LEU A 325 -3.12 14.86 -12.02
CA LEU A 325 -1.87 15.55 -12.32
C LEU A 325 -2.02 16.51 -13.51
N ASN A 326 -2.75 16.10 -14.55
CA ASN A 326 -3.03 16.95 -15.70
C ASN A 326 -3.92 18.14 -15.31
N GLY A 327 -4.97 17.92 -14.51
CA GLY A 327 -5.84 18.98 -14.02
C GLY A 327 -5.09 20.00 -13.15
N ILE A 328 -4.32 19.52 -12.17
CA ILE A 328 -3.46 20.35 -11.31
C ILE A 328 -2.44 21.14 -12.12
N SER A 329 -1.83 20.55 -13.15
CA SER A 329 -0.85 21.24 -13.98
C SER A 329 -1.40 22.51 -14.63
N LYS A 330 -2.71 22.55 -14.96
CA LYS A 330 -3.39 23.72 -15.51
C LYS A 330 -3.50 24.86 -14.49
N LEU A 331 -3.59 24.54 -13.20
CA LEU A 331 -3.71 25.51 -12.11
C LEU A 331 -2.37 26.12 -11.68
N ARG A 332 -1.24 25.54 -12.11
CA ARG A 332 0.12 25.99 -11.77
C ARG A 332 0.31 26.13 -10.25
N PRO A 333 0.18 25.03 -9.47
CA PRO A 333 0.41 25.09 -8.04
C PRO A 333 1.85 25.54 -7.76
N ARG A 334 2.05 26.12 -6.58
CA ARG A 334 3.39 26.51 -6.13
C ARG A 334 4.29 25.31 -5.95
N ILE A 335 3.77 24.26 -5.32
CA ILE A 335 4.40 22.95 -5.23
C ILE A 335 3.36 21.86 -5.43
N LEU A 336 3.84 20.73 -5.97
CA LEU A 336 3.15 19.45 -5.95
C LEU A 336 3.95 18.55 -5.02
N VAL A 337 3.33 18.10 -3.93
CA VAL A 337 3.88 17.05 -3.07
C VAL A 337 3.36 15.72 -3.61
N LEU A 338 4.29 14.89 -4.09
CA LEU A 338 4.01 13.52 -4.51
C LEU A 338 4.67 12.57 -3.52
N VAL A 339 3.87 11.74 -2.88
CA VAL A 339 4.37 10.63 -2.06
C VAL A 339 3.98 9.34 -2.76
N GLU A 340 4.97 8.51 -3.07
CA GLU A 340 4.77 7.19 -3.67
C GLU A 340 5.62 6.14 -2.95
N GLU A 341 5.22 4.88 -3.09
CA GLU A 341 6.04 3.76 -2.64
C GLU A 341 7.02 3.35 -3.74
N GLU A 342 8.29 3.15 -3.35
CA GLU A 342 9.41 2.89 -4.26
C GLU A 342 9.17 1.73 -5.24
N LEU A 343 8.52 0.66 -4.79
CA LEU A 343 8.20 -0.50 -5.63
C LEU A 343 7.36 -0.13 -6.87
N PHE A 344 6.47 0.87 -6.74
CA PHE A 344 5.53 1.28 -7.78
C PHE A 344 5.97 2.55 -8.50
N ASN A 345 7.23 2.95 -8.37
CA ASN A 345 7.78 4.09 -9.09
C ASN A 345 7.59 3.92 -10.60
N PHE A 346 6.92 4.90 -11.23
CA PHE A 346 6.55 4.87 -12.65
C PHE A 346 7.72 4.65 -13.60
N SER A 347 8.90 5.18 -13.27
CA SER A 347 10.08 5.12 -14.12
C SER A 347 10.66 3.70 -14.19
N LYS A 348 10.67 3.00 -13.05
CA LYS A 348 11.23 1.65 -12.90
C LYS A 348 10.31 0.62 -13.55
N MET A 349 9.01 0.74 -13.27
CA MET A 349 7.99 -0.22 -13.68
C MET A 349 7.88 -0.39 -15.20
N ALA A 350 8.00 0.70 -15.97
CA ALA A 350 7.78 0.70 -17.42
C ALA A 350 8.77 -0.19 -18.21
N SER A 351 9.88 -0.60 -17.60
CA SER A 351 10.94 -1.37 -18.24
C SER A 351 11.18 -2.76 -17.65
N MET A 352 10.45 -3.13 -16.61
CA MET A 352 10.63 -4.39 -15.89
C MET A 352 9.95 -5.56 -16.57
N SER A 353 10.64 -6.71 -16.56
CA SER A 353 10.00 -8.00 -16.81
C SER A 353 9.11 -8.39 -15.62
N PHE A 354 8.27 -9.41 -15.77
CA PHE A 354 7.46 -9.90 -14.67
C PHE A 354 8.33 -10.52 -13.58
N VAL A 355 9.36 -11.28 -13.96
CA VAL A 355 10.31 -11.88 -13.00
C VAL A 355 11.10 -10.80 -12.25
N ASP A 356 11.58 -9.77 -12.96
CA ASP A 356 12.27 -8.64 -12.32
C ASP A 356 11.38 -7.95 -11.30
N PHE A 357 10.14 -7.63 -11.69
CA PHE A 357 9.15 -7.05 -10.78
C PHE A 357 8.86 -7.97 -9.59
N PHE A 358 8.69 -9.27 -9.83
CA PHE A 358 8.39 -10.25 -8.79
C PHE A 358 9.52 -10.33 -7.75
N CYS A 359 10.77 -10.35 -8.19
CA CYS A 359 11.94 -10.34 -7.30
C CYS A 359 12.00 -9.04 -6.47
N GLU A 360 11.79 -7.89 -7.11
CA GLU A 360 11.78 -6.60 -6.43
C GLU A 360 10.63 -6.50 -5.43
N ALA A 361 9.44 -6.98 -5.78
CA ALA A 361 8.30 -7.06 -4.87
C ALA A 361 8.62 -7.97 -3.68
N LEU A 362 9.20 -9.14 -3.91
CA LEU A 362 9.56 -10.07 -2.83
C LEU A 362 10.56 -9.44 -1.86
N HIS A 363 11.60 -8.77 -2.36
CA HIS A 363 12.54 -8.04 -1.53
C HIS A 363 11.87 -6.88 -0.77
N HIS A 364 11.05 -6.09 -1.46
CA HIS A 364 10.35 -4.94 -0.90
C HIS A 364 9.43 -5.32 0.25
N TYR A 365 8.53 -6.29 0.04
CA TYR A 365 7.59 -6.71 1.06
C TYR A 365 8.25 -7.49 2.20
N THR A 366 9.37 -8.19 1.93
CA THR A 366 10.18 -8.79 3.00
C THR A 366 10.79 -7.71 3.89
N ALA A 367 11.44 -6.69 3.30
CA ALA A 367 12.03 -5.59 4.05
C ALA A 367 10.97 -4.81 4.86
N LEU A 368 9.79 -4.59 4.27
CA LEU A 368 8.68 -3.95 4.96
C LEU A 368 8.15 -4.81 6.12
N SER A 369 7.97 -6.12 5.92
CA SER A 369 7.52 -7.03 6.97
C SER A 369 8.54 -7.13 8.10
N ASP A 370 9.84 -7.18 7.79
CA ASP A 370 10.91 -7.18 8.79
C ASP A 370 10.94 -5.87 9.59
N SER A 371 10.76 -4.72 8.91
CA SER A 371 10.65 -3.42 9.57
C SER A 371 9.44 -3.36 10.51
N LEU A 372 8.27 -3.82 10.06
CA LEU A 372 7.08 -3.91 10.90
C LEU A 372 7.28 -4.89 12.07
N MET A 373 7.89 -6.05 11.84
CA MET A 373 8.16 -7.00 12.92
C MET A 373 9.05 -6.39 14.02
N SER A 374 10.03 -5.55 13.64
CA SER A 374 10.87 -4.88 14.63
C SER A 374 10.12 -3.86 15.49
N GLY A 375 9.10 -3.20 14.94
CA GLY A 375 8.25 -2.24 15.66
C GLY A 375 7.13 -2.87 16.49
N PHE A 376 6.73 -4.10 16.17
CA PHE A 376 5.55 -4.77 16.74
C PHE A 376 5.96 -5.96 17.63
N CYS A 377 6.66 -5.66 18.73
CA CYS A 377 7.06 -6.67 19.73
C CYS A 377 5.94 -6.96 20.75
N GLY A 378 5.84 -8.20 21.24
CA GLY A 378 4.93 -8.57 22.34
C GLY A 378 3.48 -8.85 21.92
N GLY A 379 2.49 -8.31 22.65
CA GLY A 379 1.05 -8.56 22.44
C GLY A 379 0.48 -8.07 21.10
N TYR A 380 1.26 -7.30 20.34
CA TYR A 380 0.86 -6.72 19.05
C TYR A 380 1.07 -7.65 17.85
N LYS A 381 1.45 -8.92 18.06
CA LYS A 381 1.55 -9.92 16.98
C LYS A 381 0.27 -10.04 16.16
N LEU A 382 -0.89 -9.89 16.80
CA LEU A 382 -2.19 -9.95 16.13
C LEU A 382 -2.45 -8.69 15.28
N ALA A 383 -2.04 -7.51 15.75
CA ALA A 383 -2.06 -6.28 14.96
C ALA A 383 -1.17 -6.39 13.72
N LEU A 384 0.03 -6.98 13.86
CA LEU A 384 0.92 -7.24 12.73
C LEU A 384 0.26 -8.17 11.70
N ARG A 385 -0.39 -9.26 12.11
CA ARG A 385 -1.11 -10.17 11.20
C ARG A 385 -2.24 -9.46 10.46
N ILE A 386 -2.98 -8.59 11.14
CA ILE A 386 -4.04 -7.79 10.52
C ILE A 386 -3.44 -6.85 9.48
N ILE A 387 -2.36 -6.13 9.79
CA ILE A 387 -1.67 -5.25 8.83
C ILE A 387 -1.12 -6.03 7.64
N GLU A 388 -0.49 -7.17 7.90
CA GLU A 388 0.02 -8.06 6.85
C GLU A 388 -1.09 -8.52 5.92
N LYS A 389 -2.26 -8.90 6.44
CA LYS A 389 -3.37 -9.37 5.61
C LYS A 389 -4.12 -8.23 4.91
N GLU A 390 -4.45 -7.17 5.64
CA GLU A 390 -5.28 -6.07 5.14
C GLU A 390 -4.53 -5.14 4.18
N PHE A 391 -3.21 -5.03 4.30
CA PHE A 391 -2.39 -4.18 3.43
C PHE A 391 -1.40 -4.97 2.58
N LEU A 392 -0.45 -5.68 3.21
CA LEU A 392 0.64 -6.31 2.45
C LEU A 392 0.08 -7.40 1.53
N GLY A 393 -0.80 -8.26 2.03
CA GLY A 393 -1.39 -9.37 1.29
C GLY A 393 -2.24 -8.91 0.13
N LYS A 394 -3.14 -7.94 0.34
CA LYS A 394 -3.96 -7.35 -0.74
C LYS A 394 -3.06 -6.73 -1.82
N ARG A 395 -2.02 -5.98 -1.43
CA ARG A 395 -1.14 -5.32 -2.40
C ARG A 395 -0.20 -6.28 -3.12
N ILE A 396 0.31 -7.31 -2.45
CA ILE A 396 1.06 -8.40 -3.09
C ILE A 396 0.15 -9.08 -4.12
N LEU A 397 -1.05 -9.49 -3.71
CA LEU A 397 -2.02 -10.16 -4.57
C LEU A 397 -2.35 -9.33 -5.81
N ASP A 398 -2.76 -8.08 -5.60
CA ASP A 398 -3.15 -7.17 -6.68
C ASP A 398 -1.98 -6.90 -7.62
N SER A 399 -0.80 -6.63 -7.08
CA SER A 399 0.37 -6.29 -7.90
C SER A 399 0.90 -7.46 -8.72
N VAL A 400 1.05 -8.65 -8.11
CA VAL A 400 1.47 -9.87 -8.83
C VAL A 400 0.46 -10.23 -9.92
N ARG A 401 -0.84 -10.18 -9.59
CA ARG A 401 -1.90 -10.50 -10.54
C ARG A 401 -1.93 -9.53 -11.72
N GLN A 402 -1.91 -8.22 -11.46
CA GLN A 402 -2.10 -7.18 -12.47
C GLN A 402 -0.86 -6.89 -13.31
N PHE A 403 0.35 -7.19 -12.81
CA PHE A 403 1.59 -6.89 -13.55
C PHE A 403 1.62 -7.65 -14.89
N PRO A 404 1.92 -6.98 -16.02
CA PRO A 404 1.89 -7.63 -17.33
C PRO A 404 3.02 -8.67 -17.48
N CYS A 405 2.69 -9.84 -18.04
CA CYS A 405 3.69 -10.80 -18.53
C CYS A 405 3.85 -10.62 -20.04
N GLY A 406 5.08 -10.48 -20.51
CA GLY A 406 5.40 -10.44 -21.93
C GLY A 406 5.42 -9.03 -22.55
N GLY A 407 6.46 -8.77 -23.34
CA GLY A 407 6.70 -7.51 -24.06
C GLY A 407 5.77 -7.30 -25.25
N LYS A 408 4.46 -7.14 -25.02
CA LYS A 408 3.67 -6.32 -25.94
C LYS A 408 4.13 -4.88 -25.72
N LYS A 409 5.21 -4.51 -26.41
CA LYS A 409 5.38 -3.14 -26.88
C LYS A 409 4.04 -2.77 -27.48
N GLU A 410 3.27 -1.91 -26.83
CA GLU A 410 2.29 -1.12 -27.55
C GLU A 410 3.08 -0.42 -28.65
N ILE A 411 3.04 -1.01 -29.85
CA ILE A 411 3.37 -0.28 -31.05
C ILE A 411 2.29 0.80 -31.08
N CYS A 412 2.61 1.99 -30.60
CA CYS A 412 1.87 3.19 -30.95
C CYS A 412 1.85 3.22 -32.48
N GLY A 413 0.77 2.73 -33.07
CA GLY A 413 0.51 2.79 -34.49
C GLY A 413 0.30 4.24 -34.87
N GLY A 414 1.39 4.97 -35.10
CA GLY A 414 1.38 6.17 -35.89
C GLY A 414 1.00 5.79 -37.30
N THR A 415 -0.27 5.92 -37.65
CA THR A 415 -0.67 6.06 -39.05
C THR A 415 -0.27 7.45 -39.51
N ASP A 416 1.01 7.60 -39.86
CA ASP A 416 1.42 8.56 -40.87
C ASP A 416 0.75 8.13 -42.18
N THR A 417 -0.32 8.84 -42.55
CA THR A 417 -0.85 8.77 -43.91
C THR A 417 -0.48 10.07 -44.60
N LEU A 418 0.70 10.09 -45.20
CA LEU A 418 1.04 10.98 -46.30
C LEU A 418 0.22 10.57 -47.52
N ARG A 419 -0.76 11.38 -47.90
CA ARG A 419 -0.97 11.86 -49.28
C ARG A 419 -2.01 12.97 -49.35
#